data_AF-A0A524DWC1-F1
#
_entry.id   AF-A0A524DWC1-F1
#
_cell.length_a   1.000
_cell.length_b   1.000
_cell.length_c   1.000
_cell.angle_alpha   90.00
_cell.angle_beta   90.00
_cell.angle_gamma   90.00
#
_symmetry.space_group_name_H-M   'P 1'
#
loop_
_entity.id
_entity.type
_entity.pdbx_description
1 polymer ?
#
loop_
_entity_poly.entity_id
_entity_poly.type
_entity_poly.pdbx_seq_one_letter_code
_entity_poly.pdbx_strand_id
1 'polypeptide(L)'
;MSAREELKTWSWIPKYWIGAYSILITGFLVASFVLSGLSFNTAYTLAVILLVAPLTYRKLVGGGCSLRFRVCALMKGVFAGSIMMILTFLADAVLFSSIPIITDALVISFSANLYPVWLFAGLIGGFAARIIEVRAMA
;
A
#
# COMPACT_ATOMS: atom_id res chain seq x y z
N MET A 1 7.04 -21.49 15.25
CA MET A 1 7.55 -20.13 15.02
C MET A 1 7.39 -19.31 16.29
N SER A 2 8.42 -18.58 16.69
CA SER A 2 8.40 -17.61 17.80
C SER A 2 7.74 -16.31 17.33
N ALA A 3 7.02 -15.61 18.22
CA ALA A 3 6.39 -14.32 17.91
C ALA A 3 7.38 -13.27 17.37
N ARG A 4 8.66 -13.38 17.75
CA ARG A 4 9.73 -12.51 17.27
C ARG A 4 10.03 -12.69 15.78
N GLU A 5 9.98 -13.93 15.30
CA GLU A 5 10.19 -14.25 13.88
C GLU A 5 9.00 -13.76 13.04
N GLU A 6 7.78 -13.85 13.57
CA GLU A 6 6.59 -13.31 12.91
C GLU A 6 6.66 -11.79 12.78
N LEU A 7 6.99 -11.06 13.84
CA LEU A 7 7.18 -9.61 13.80
C LEU A 7 8.22 -9.18 12.75
N LYS A 8 9.33 -9.92 12.65
CA LYS A 8 10.36 -9.70 11.63
C LYS A 8 9.82 -9.91 10.21
N THR A 9 8.82 -10.77 10.05
CA THR A 9 8.15 -11.00 8.77
C THR A 9 7.23 -9.84 8.37
N TRP A 10 6.80 -8.99 9.30
CA TRP A 10 5.93 -7.83 9.03
C TRP A 10 6.69 -6.50 8.97
N SER A 11 7.96 -6.47 9.40
CA SER A 11 8.76 -5.23 9.46
C SER A 11 9.04 -4.60 8.10
N TRP A 12 8.81 -5.32 6.99
CA TRP A 12 8.95 -4.75 5.65
C TRP A 12 7.86 -3.72 5.35
N ILE A 13 6.64 -3.88 5.89
CA ILE A 13 5.52 -2.99 5.58
C ILE A 13 5.87 -1.52 5.83
N PRO A 14 6.22 -1.09 7.06
CA PRO A 14 6.54 0.30 7.31
C PRO A 14 7.75 0.78 6.48
N LYS A 15 8.76 -0.07 6.29
CA LYS A 15 9.96 0.28 5.52
C LYS A 15 9.66 0.60 4.06
N TYR A 16 8.87 -0.24 3.39
CA TYR A 16 8.50 -0.01 1.99
C TYR A 16 7.38 1.03 1.86
N TRP A 17 6.47 1.09 2.84
CA TRP A 17 5.42 2.10 2.88
C TRP A 17 6.01 3.51 2.96
N ILE A 18 6.99 3.78 3.83
CA ILE A 18 7.65 5.10 3.89
C ILE A 18 8.19 5.48 2.52
N GLY A 19 8.95 4.59 1.87
CA GLY A 19 9.53 4.86 0.55
C GLY A 19 8.46 5.10 -0.52
N ALA A 20 7.44 4.24 -0.59
CA ALA A 20 6.36 4.37 -1.56
C ALA A 20 5.55 5.65 -1.35
N TYR A 21 5.17 5.94 -0.10
CA TYR A 21 4.40 7.11 0.27
C TYR A 21 5.18 8.41 -0.02
N SER A 22 6.47 8.48 0.32
CA SER A 22 7.31 9.64 -0.01
C SER A 22 7.46 9.87 -1.51
N ILE A 23 7.65 8.80 -2.30
CA ILE A 23 7.72 8.90 -3.76
C ILE A 23 6.40 9.39 -4.34
N LEU A 24 5.27 8.87 -3.84
CA LEU A 24 3.94 9.28 -4.29
C LEU A 24 3.71 10.76 -3.99
N ILE A 25 3.85 11.20 -2.73
CA ILE A 25 3.62 12.61 -2.35
C ILE A 25 4.53 13.55 -3.13
N THR A 26 5.84 13.27 -3.20
CA THR A 26 6.80 14.15 -3.88
C THR A 26 6.58 14.15 -5.40
N GLY A 27 6.37 12.98 -5.98
CA GLY A 27 6.10 12.82 -7.41
C GLY A 27 4.83 13.53 -7.84
N PHE A 28 3.77 13.47 -7.01
CA PHE A 28 2.52 14.17 -7.28
C PHE A 28 2.61 15.67 -7.07
N LEU A 29 3.36 16.15 -6.06
CA LEU A 29 3.65 17.57 -5.91
C LEU A 29 4.31 18.11 -7.18
N VAL A 30 5.36 17.46 -7.67
CA VAL A 30 6.04 17.88 -8.92
C VAL A 30 5.11 17.77 -10.13
N ALA A 31 4.35 16.68 -10.26
CA ALA A 31 3.44 16.48 -11.38
C ALA A 31 2.33 17.53 -11.43
N SER A 32 1.81 17.97 -10.28
CA SER A 32 0.78 19.01 -10.21
C SER A 32 1.23 20.36 -10.77
N PHE A 33 2.53 20.66 -10.75
CA PHE A 33 3.09 21.86 -11.38
C PHE A 33 3.28 21.74 -12.90
N VAL A 34 3.37 20.52 -13.44
CA VAL A 34 3.81 20.27 -14.83
C VAL A 34 2.68 19.73 -15.71
N LEU A 35 1.79 18.91 -15.17
CA LEU A 35 0.78 18.14 -15.89
C LEU A 35 -0.63 18.56 -15.47
N SER A 36 -1.26 19.43 -16.26
CA SER A 36 -2.61 19.96 -16.00
C SER A 36 -3.76 19.03 -16.46
N GLY A 37 -3.45 17.86 -17.04
CA GLY A 37 -4.43 17.07 -17.81
C GLY A 37 -4.96 15.78 -17.17
N LEU A 38 -4.27 15.20 -16.16
CA LEU A 38 -4.69 13.95 -15.52
C LEU A 38 -5.31 14.24 -14.17
N SER A 39 -6.50 13.68 -13.90
CA SER A 39 -7.12 13.82 -12.59
C SER A 39 -6.24 13.15 -11.53
N PHE A 40 -5.89 13.93 -10.51
CA PHE A 40 -5.02 13.52 -9.40
C PHE A 40 -5.40 12.14 -8.84
N ASN A 41 -6.69 11.91 -8.62
CA ASN A 41 -7.23 10.66 -8.07
C ASN A 41 -6.90 9.43 -8.92
N THR A 42 -7.01 9.54 -10.24
CA THR A 42 -6.75 8.43 -11.16
C THR A 42 -5.25 8.12 -11.19
N ALA A 43 -4.42 9.15 -11.29
CA ALA A 43 -2.98 9.00 -11.30
C ALA A 43 -2.47 8.39 -9.98
N TYR A 44 -2.96 8.88 -8.83
CA TYR A 44 -2.64 8.34 -7.51
C TYR A 44 -3.05 6.87 -7.40
N THR A 45 -4.27 6.56 -7.83
CA THR A 45 -4.79 5.19 -7.76
C THR A 45 -3.92 4.21 -8.54
N LEU A 46 -3.59 4.56 -9.78
CA LEU A 46 -2.73 3.74 -10.63
C LEU A 46 -1.32 3.59 -10.05
N ALA A 47 -0.73 4.68 -9.56
CA ALA A 47 0.61 4.65 -8.99
C ALA A 47 0.69 3.77 -7.73
N VAL A 48 -0.28 3.86 -6.83
CA VAL A 48 -0.36 3.00 -5.63
C VAL A 48 -0.49 1.54 -6.05
N ILE A 49 -1.39 1.20 -6.97
CA ILE A 49 -1.55 -0.19 -7.42
C ILE A 49 -0.26 -0.72 -8.05
N LEU A 50 0.36 0.05 -8.95
CA LEU A 50 1.57 -0.35 -9.66
C LEU A 50 2.80 -0.50 -8.75
N LEU A 51 2.87 0.24 -7.64
CA LEU A 51 3.96 0.11 -6.68
C LEU A 51 3.66 -0.99 -5.64
N VAL A 52 2.48 -0.95 -5.02
CA VAL A 52 2.17 -1.75 -3.83
C VAL A 52 1.78 -3.18 -4.17
N ALA A 53 1.02 -3.41 -5.25
CA ALA A 53 0.60 -4.76 -5.62
C ALA A 53 1.79 -5.70 -5.94
N PRO A 54 2.77 -5.34 -6.79
CA PRO A 54 3.92 -6.21 -7.05
C PRO A 54 4.85 -6.36 -5.85
N LEU A 55 5.00 -5.34 -5.01
CA LEU A 55 5.73 -5.46 -3.74
C LEU A 55 5.07 -6.48 -2.82
N THR A 56 3.76 -6.36 -2.63
CA THR A 56 2.96 -7.26 -1.79
C THR A 56 3.03 -8.69 -2.35
N TYR A 57 2.87 -8.86 -3.65
CA TYR A 57 3.06 -10.15 -4.33
C TYR A 57 4.44 -10.76 -4.01
N ARG A 58 5.54 -10.05 -4.30
CA ARG A 58 6.91 -10.58 -4.11
C ARG A 58 7.22 -10.96 -2.65
N LYS A 59 6.59 -10.30 -1.67
CA LYS A 59 6.78 -10.57 -0.25
C LYS A 59 5.92 -11.72 0.27
N LEU A 60 4.83 -12.06 -0.43
CA LEU A 60 3.90 -13.11 -0.02
C LEU A 60 4.07 -14.41 -0.79
N VAL A 61 4.59 -14.36 -2.02
CA VAL A 61 4.91 -15.55 -2.82
C VAL A 61 5.96 -16.40 -2.12
N GLY A 62 5.70 -17.70 -2.00
CA GLY A 62 6.58 -18.66 -1.32
C GLY A 62 6.48 -18.62 0.21
N GLY A 63 5.67 -17.72 0.78
CA GLY A 63 5.49 -17.58 2.23
C GLY A 63 4.52 -18.59 2.87
N GLY A 64 3.79 -19.37 2.05
CA GLY A 64 2.85 -20.40 2.46
C GLY A 64 1.67 -19.91 3.30
N CYS A 65 0.64 -20.75 3.46
CA CYS A 65 -0.35 -20.56 4.52
C CYS A 65 0.30 -20.93 5.86
N SER A 66 0.25 -20.04 6.84
CA SER A 66 0.62 -20.43 8.20
C SER A 66 -0.43 -21.41 8.70
N LEU A 67 -0.06 -22.69 8.86
CA LEU A 67 -0.94 -23.74 9.41
C LEU A 67 -1.49 -23.35 10.79
N ARG A 68 -0.74 -22.53 11.54
CA ARG A 68 -1.11 -22.08 12.89
C ARG A 68 -2.26 -21.06 12.91
N PHE A 69 -2.33 -20.18 11.92
CA PHE A 69 -3.38 -19.14 11.86
C PHE A 69 -4.41 -19.39 10.76
N ARG A 70 -4.21 -20.43 9.92
CA ARG A 70 -4.97 -20.65 8.67
C ARG A 70 -5.01 -19.42 7.76
N VAL A 71 -4.06 -18.50 7.92
CA VAL A 71 -3.96 -17.28 7.13
C VAL A 71 -3.12 -17.59 5.90
N CYS A 72 -3.78 -17.64 4.75
CA CYS A 72 -3.15 -17.81 3.45
C CYS A 72 -2.65 -16.47 2.88
N ALA A 73 -1.87 -16.55 1.80
CA ALA A 73 -1.30 -15.38 1.12
C ALA A 73 -2.34 -14.27 0.85
N LEU A 74 -3.58 -14.64 0.53
CA LEU A 74 -4.69 -13.69 0.35
C LEU A 74 -4.93 -12.84 1.61
N MET A 75 -5.17 -13.48 2.76
CA MET A 75 -5.43 -12.75 4.01
C MET A 75 -4.20 -11.95 4.46
N LYS A 76 -2.97 -12.47 4.25
CA LYS A 76 -1.74 -11.70 4.52
C LYS A 76 -1.69 -10.42 3.66
N GLY A 77 -2.11 -10.49 2.39
CA GLY A 77 -2.21 -9.33 1.50
C GLY A 77 -3.25 -8.31 1.96
N VAL A 78 -4.42 -8.77 2.41
CA VAL A 78 -5.46 -7.90 2.99
C VAL A 78 -4.93 -7.18 4.24
N PHE A 79 -4.28 -7.91 5.16
CA PHE A 79 -3.67 -7.31 6.35
C PHE A 79 -2.55 -6.33 5.99
N ALA A 80 -1.71 -6.65 5.01
CA ALA A 80 -0.64 -5.74 4.59
C ALA A 80 -1.23 -4.45 4.00
N GLY A 81 -2.23 -4.56 3.13
CA GLY A 81 -2.93 -3.42 2.55
C GLY A 81 -3.66 -2.58 3.60
N SER A 82 -4.29 -3.19 4.60
CA SER A 82 -4.99 -2.45 5.66
C SER A 82 -4.04 -1.70 6.57
N ILE A 83 -2.89 -2.29 6.92
CA ILE A 83 -1.84 -1.60 7.68
C ILE A 83 -1.33 -0.39 6.88
N MET A 84 -1.03 -0.57 5.59
CA MET A 84 -0.60 0.55 4.74
C MET A 84 -1.67 1.64 4.63
N MET A 85 -2.94 1.28 4.50
CA MET A 85 -4.06 2.23 4.51
C MET A 85 -4.09 3.06 5.80
N ILE A 86 -3.98 2.42 6.96
CA ILE A 86 -3.99 3.10 8.27
C ILE A 86 -2.77 4.02 8.39
N LEU A 87 -1.59 3.55 8.00
CA LEU A 87 -0.37 4.36 8.02
C LEU A 87 -0.50 5.61 7.14
N THR A 88 -1.05 5.46 5.93
CA THR A 88 -1.33 6.58 5.03
C THR A 88 -2.31 7.58 5.66
N PHE A 89 -3.42 7.10 6.22
CA PHE A 89 -4.40 7.95 6.88
C PHE A 89 -3.80 8.75 8.04
N LEU A 90 -3.01 8.10 8.89
CA LEU A 90 -2.33 8.76 10.01
C LEU A 90 -1.27 9.76 9.55
N ALA A 91 -0.49 9.40 8.52
CA ALA A 91 0.52 10.29 7.94
C ALA A 91 -0.10 11.55 7.36
N ASP A 92 -1.19 11.41 6.60
CA ASP A 92 -1.93 12.52 6.04
C ASP A 92 -2.47 13.42 7.17
N ALA A 93 -3.09 12.85 8.21
CA ALA A 93 -3.58 13.62 9.36
C ALA A 93 -2.48 14.45 10.05
N VAL A 94 -1.27 13.90 10.18
CA VAL A 94 -0.11 14.60 10.76
C VAL A 94 0.44 15.66 9.80
N LEU A 95 0.55 15.36 8.51
CA LEU A 95 1.11 16.29 7.52
C LEU A 95 0.19 17.50 7.30
N PHE A 96 -1.12 17.28 7.18
CA PHE A 96 -2.09 18.36 7.00
C PHE A 96 -2.26 19.23 8.25
N SER A 97 -2.08 18.67 9.45
CA SER A 97 -2.08 19.48 10.69
C SER A 97 -0.78 20.28 10.89
N SER A 98 0.34 19.83 10.29
CA SER A 98 1.66 20.44 10.50
C SER A 98 2.06 21.46 9.44
N ILE A 99 1.50 21.42 8.23
CA ILE A 99 1.95 22.26 7.11
C ILE A 99 0.76 23.07 6.52
N PRO A 100 0.48 24.28 7.07
CA PRO A 100 -0.64 25.12 6.62
C PRO A 100 -0.44 25.74 5.22
N ILE A 101 0.73 25.59 4.59
CA ILE A 101 1.04 26.17 3.27
C ILE A 101 0.60 25.24 2.12
N ILE A 102 0.41 23.94 2.38
CA ILE A 102 0.05 22.93 1.37
C ILE A 102 -1.48 22.72 1.32
N THR A 103 -2.24 23.37 2.21
CA THR A 103 -3.63 23.00 2.51
C THR A 103 -4.63 23.35 1.42
N ASP A 104 -4.46 24.39 0.60
CA ASP A 104 -5.57 24.77 -0.31
C ASP A 104 -5.55 24.03 -1.66
N ALA A 105 -4.38 23.69 -2.21
CA ALA A 105 -4.30 22.98 -3.49
C ALA A 105 -4.32 21.43 -3.34
N LEU A 106 -3.75 20.91 -2.24
CA LEU A 106 -3.62 19.47 -2.03
C LEU A 106 -4.86 18.86 -1.33
N VAL A 107 -5.52 19.59 -0.41
CA VAL A 107 -6.70 19.10 0.34
C VAL A 107 -7.91 18.90 -0.57
N ILE A 108 -8.05 19.69 -1.63
CA ILE A 108 -9.13 19.52 -2.62
C ILE A 108 -8.96 18.21 -3.41
N SER A 109 -7.74 17.65 -3.45
CA SER A 109 -7.42 16.46 -4.24
C SER A 109 -7.38 15.18 -3.42
N PHE A 110 -7.16 15.24 -2.10
CA PHE A 110 -7.19 14.07 -1.22
C PHE A 110 -8.63 13.71 -0.81
N SER A 111 -9.28 12.89 -1.64
CA SER A 111 -10.57 12.27 -1.28
C SER A 111 -10.36 11.12 -0.30
N ALA A 112 -11.28 10.95 0.66
CA ALA A 112 -11.36 9.75 1.51
C ALA A 112 -11.40 8.43 0.68
N ASN A 113 -11.79 8.52 -0.59
CA ASN A 113 -11.81 7.40 -1.53
C ASN A 113 -10.41 6.92 -1.94
N LEU A 114 -9.32 7.64 -1.62
CA LEU A 114 -7.95 7.25 -1.97
C LEU A 114 -7.31 6.29 -0.96
N TYR A 115 -7.73 6.32 0.31
CA TYR A 115 -7.19 5.41 1.33
C TYR A 115 -7.45 3.93 1.03
N PRO A 116 -8.69 3.52 0.63
CA PRO A 116 -8.98 2.13 0.29
C PRO A 116 -8.12 1.57 -0.85
N VAL A 117 -7.53 2.42 -1.70
CA VAL A 117 -6.65 1.96 -2.78
C VAL A 117 -5.46 1.16 -2.24
N TRP A 118 -4.90 1.54 -1.09
CA TRP A 118 -3.82 0.82 -0.43
C TRP A 118 -4.25 -0.60 -0.01
N LEU A 119 -5.47 -0.71 0.51
CA LEU A 119 -6.09 -2.00 0.84
C LEU A 119 -6.26 -2.85 -0.43
N PHE A 120 -6.84 -2.28 -1.49
CA PHE A 120 -7.06 -3.01 -2.75
C PHE A 120 -5.76 -3.43 -3.42
N ALA A 121 -4.73 -2.59 -3.41
CA ALA A 121 -3.42 -2.94 -3.95
C ALA A 121 -2.79 -4.13 -3.18
N GLY A 122 -2.90 -4.13 -1.85
CA GLY A 122 -2.47 -5.27 -1.03
C GLY A 122 -3.27 -6.54 -1.32
N LEU A 123 -4.59 -6.42 -1.49
CA LEU A 123 -5.48 -7.53 -1.86
C LEU A 123 -5.11 -8.12 -3.22
N ILE A 124 -4.89 -7.29 -4.25
CA ILE A 124 -4.48 -7.72 -5.59
C ILE A 124 -3.16 -8.50 -5.52
N GLY A 125 -2.17 -7.98 -4.80
CA GLY A 125 -0.89 -8.67 -4.60
C GLY A 125 -1.03 -10.01 -3.88
N GLY A 126 -1.86 -10.06 -2.83
CA GLY A 126 -2.15 -11.28 -2.08
C GLY A 126 -2.91 -12.33 -2.89
N PHE A 127 -3.85 -11.89 -3.72
CA PHE A 127 -4.62 -12.77 -4.62
C PHE A 127 -3.72 -13.36 -5.71
N ALA A 128 -2.88 -12.54 -6.34
CA ALA A 128 -1.89 -13.00 -7.32
C ALA A 128 -0.91 -14.02 -6.70
N ALA A 129 -0.45 -13.77 -5.47
CA ALA A 129 0.42 -14.69 -4.75
C ALA A 129 -0.29 -16.03 -4.47
N ARG A 130 -1.59 -15.99 -4.15
CA ARG A 130 -2.36 -17.21 -3.94
C ARG A 130 -2.54 -18.02 -5.23
N ILE A 131 -2.80 -17.37 -6.36
CA ILE A 131 -2.93 -18.06 -7.65
C ILE A 131 -1.66 -18.84 -7.98
N ILE A 132 -0.48 -18.23 -7.80
CA ILE A 132 0.77 -18.90 -8.15
C ILE A 132 1.10 -20.05 -7.19
N GLU A 133 0.74 -19.93 -5.91
CA GLU A 133 0.83 -21.06 -4.96
C GLU A 133 -0.02 -22.25 -5.41
N VAL A 134 -1.28 -22.01 -5.81
CA VAL A 134 -2.17 -23.10 -6.27
C VAL A 134 -1.63 -23.74 -7.56
N ARG A 135 -1.10 -22.92 -8.49
CA ARG A 135 -0.51 -23.44 -9.74
C ARG A 135 0.78 -24.22 -9.52
N ALA A 136 1.58 -23.89 -8.51
CA ALA A 136 2.80 -24.62 -8.20
C ALA A 136 2.55 -25.99 -7.54
N MET A 137 1.31 -26.25 -7.09
CA MET A 137 0.88 -27.51 -6.49
C MET A 137 0.17 -28.45 -7.49
N ALA A 138 -0.16 -27.96 -8.68
CA ALA A 138 -0.79 -28.71 -9.76
C ALA A 138 0.26 -29.20 -10.77
#